data_AF-A0A6B3W3D7-F1
#
_entry.id   AF-A0A6B3W3D7-F1
#
_cell.length_a   1.000
_cell.length_b   1.000
_cell.length_c   1.000
_cell.angle_alpha   90.00
_cell.angle_beta   90.00
_cell.angle_gamma   90.00
#
_symmetry.space_group_name_H-M   'P 1'
#
loop_
_entity.id
_entity.type
_entity.pdbx_description
1 polymer ?
#
loop_
_entity_poly.entity_id
_entity_poly.type
_entity_poly.pdbx_seq_one_letter_code
_entity_poly.pdbx_strand_id
1 'polypeptide(L)'
;MSVSVGGTGKGASGTNKIPKLSELTFEKQMKFANKYSKNSPIKIPENAIIKAQSKTGYEQISYKWIEGGKKYEVRWHTRTPGAPKNQGNTYVVERTLPGNPNGQRKKKQILVGEDTWVSKHVWQQAIADRQKGKSTPQQNEILENGHWKAP
;
A
#
# COMPACT_ATOMS: atom_id res chain seq x y z
N MET A 1 -47.21 -1.64 -38.06
CA MET A 1 -47.06 -1.35 -36.62
C MET A 1 -45.69 -1.82 -36.20
N SER A 2 -44.85 -0.86 -35.81
CA SER A 2 -43.47 -1.03 -35.37
C SER A 2 -43.42 -1.72 -34.00
N VAL A 3 -42.42 -2.57 -33.75
CA VAL A 3 -41.71 -2.60 -32.47
C VAL A 3 -40.31 -3.17 -32.66
N SER A 4 -39.34 -2.29 -32.43
CA SER A 4 -37.91 -2.55 -32.32
C SER A 4 -37.60 -3.46 -31.12
N VAL A 5 -36.75 -4.47 -31.30
CA VAL A 5 -36.03 -5.09 -30.18
C VAL A 5 -34.61 -4.53 -30.19
N GLY A 6 -34.45 -3.38 -29.52
CA GLY A 6 -33.17 -2.88 -29.06
C GLY A 6 -32.99 -3.33 -27.61
N GLY A 7 -32.11 -4.30 -27.38
CA GLY A 7 -31.70 -4.75 -26.05
C GLY A 7 -30.20 -4.58 -25.92
N THR A 8 -29.75 -3.33 -25.82
CA THR A 8 -28.36 -2.96 -25.55
C THR A 8 -27.93 -3.50 -24.19
N GLY A 9 -26.90 -4.34 -24.20
CA GLY A 9 -26.08 -4.54 -23.03
C GLY A 9 -25.41 -3.22 -22.62
N LYS A 10 -25.30 -2.99 -21.32
CA LYS A 10 -24.15 -2.33 -20.69
C LYS A 10 -24.27 -2.52 -19.18
N GLY A 11 -23.54 -3.52 -18.69
CA GLY A 11 -23.16 -3.60 -17.28
C GLY A 11 -22.44 -2.31 -16.90
N ALA A 12 -23.01 -1.57 -15.96
CA ALA A 12 -22.35 -0.46 -15.31
C ALA A 12 -21.23 -1.03 -14.42
N SER A 13 -20.05 -1.25 -15.00
CA SER A 13 -18.81 -1.44 -14.23
C SER A 13 -18.46 -0.08 -13.62
N GLY A 14 -18.94 0.16 -12.40
CA GLY A 14 -18.60 1.32 -11.59
C GLY A 14 -17.12 1.29 -11.25
N THR A 15 -16.28 1.84 -12.12
CA THR A 15 -14.90 2.15 -11.79
C THR A 15 -14.92 3.28 -10.78
N ASN A 16 -14.90 2.94 -9.49
CA ASN A 16 -14.78 3.92 -8.41
C ASN A 16 -13.36 4.50 -8.49
N LYS A 17 -13.17 5.51 -9.36
CA LYS A 17 -11.90 6.19 -9.55
C LYS A 17 -11.47 6.76 -8.20
N ILE A 18 -10.28 6.37 -7.74
CA ILE A 18 -9.71 6.90 -6.50
C ILE A 18 -9.64 8.44 -6.64
N PRO A 19 -10.28 9.21 -5.73
CA PRO A 19 -10.21 10.65 -5.78
C PRO A 19 -8.80 11.10 -5.45
N LYS A 20 -8.40 12.25 -5.99
CA LYS A 20 -7.15 12.91 -5.60
C LYS A 20 -7.28 13.39 -4.16
N LEU A 21 -6.49 12.80 -3.25
CA LEU A 21 -6.71 12.96 -1.81
C LEU A 21 -6.53 14.42 -1.37
N SER A 22 -5.61 15.15 -2.02
CA SER A 22 -5.36 16.58 -1.77
C SER A 22 -6.53 17.50 -2.10
N GLU A 23 -7.50 17.04 -2.89
CA GLU A 23 -8.69 17.84 -3.28
C GLU A 23 -9.88 17.58 -2.34
N LEU A 24 -9.74 16.63 -1.41
CA LEU A 24 -10.74 16.33 -0.40
C LEU A 24 -10.59 17.22 0.83
N THR A 25 -11.72 17.52 1.49
CA THR A 25 -11.71 18.09 2.84
C THR A 25 -11.05 17.12 3.81
N PHE A 26 -10.54 17.64 4.93
CA PHE A 26 -9.94 16.81 5.99
C PHE A 26 -10.89 15.68 6.45
N GLU A 27 -12.16 15.98 6.68
CA GLU A 27 -13.17 14.98 7.06
C GLU A 27 -13.33 13.87 6.02
N LYS A 28 -13.37 14.23 4.72
CA LYS A 28 -13.45 13.27 3.63
C LYS A 28 -12.18 12.43 3.52
N GLN A 29 -11.00 13.03 3.72
CA GLN A 29 -9.73 12.29 3.79
C GLN A 29 -9.74 11.28 4.93
N MET A 30 -10.20 11.65 6.13
CA MET A 30 -10.26 10.76 7.28
C MET A 30 -11.30 9.66 7.10
N LYS A 31 -12.49 9.98 6.57
CA LYS A 31 -13.51 8.97 6.23
C LYS A 31 -12.97 7.97 5.20
N PHE A 32 -12.23 8.46 4.21
CA PHE A 32 -11.58 7.61 3.22
C PHE A 32 -10.52 6.73 3.88
N ALA A 33 -9.57 7.30 4.62
CA ALA A 33 -8.54 6.54 5.34
C ALA A 33 -9.11 5.47 6.28
N ASN A 34 -10.13 5.80 7.08
CA ASN A 34 -10.77 4.85 7.98
C ASN A 34 -11.50 3.70 7.26
N LYS A 35 -11.91 3.90 6.00
CA LYS A 35 -12.43 2.82 5.17
C LYS A 35 -11.31 1.86 4.74
N TYR A 36 -10.16 2.38 4.33
CA TYR A 36 -9.04 1.57 3.84
C TYR A 36 -8.32 0.86 4.99
N SER A 37 -8.21 1.46 6.17
CA SER A 37 -7.54 0.82 7.32
C SER A 37 -8.10 -0.57 7.65
N LYS A 38 -9.41 -0.79 7.45
CA LYS A 38 -10.09 -2.08 7.70
C LYS A 38 -9.64 -3.24 6.81
N ASN A 39 -9.02 -2.94 5.67
CA ASN A 39 -8.53 -3.93 4.71
C ASN A 39 -7.00 -4.09 4.77
N SER A 40 -6.35 -3.50 5.77
CA SER A 40 -4.91 -3.64 5.95
C SER A 40 -4.55 -5.10 6.30
N PRO A 41 -3.39 -5.61 5.83
CA PRO A 41 -2.91 -6.95 6.19
C PRO A 41 -2.58 -7.11 7.69
N ILE A 42 -2.46 -6.01 8.43
CA ILE A 42 -2.35 -6.04 9.89
C ILE A 42 -3.37 -5.09 10.52
N LYS A 43 -3.79 -5.37 11.75
CA LYS A 43 -4.69 -4.49 12.49
C LYS A 43 -4.02 -3.13 12.71
N ILE A 44 -4.67 -2.07 12.25
CA ILE A 44 -4.27 -0.68 12.51
C ILE A 44 -5.02 -0.20 13.75
N PRO A 45 -4.34 0.25 14.81
CA PRO A 45 -5.01 0.71 16.02
C PRO A 45 -5.67 2.08 15.80
N GLU A 46 -6.69 2.39 16.60
CA GLU A 46 -7.46 3.64 16.49
C GLU A 46 -6.61 4.89 16.76
N ASN A 47 -5.56 4.75 17.57
CA ASN A 47 -4.62 5.83 17.88
C ASN A 47 -3.53 6.03 16.82
N ALA A 48 -3.60 5.32 15.68
CA ALA A 48 -2.63 5.50 14.61
C ALA A 48 -2.72 6.92 14.03
N ILE A 49 -1.57 7.54 13.82
CA ILE A 49 -1.46 8.82 13.12
C ILE A 49 -1.71 8.57 11.64
N ILE A 50 -2.77 9.17 11.10
CA ILE A 50 -3.20 9.02 9.71
C ILE A 50 -2.71 10.20 8.87
N LYS A 51 -2.17 9.93 7.69
CA LYS A 51 -1.83 10.97 6.71
C LYS A 51 -2.23 10.54 5.29
N ALA A 52 -3.25 11.21 4.74
CA ALA A 52 -3.67 11.06 3.34
C ALA A 52 -2.95 12.11 2.47
N GLN A 53 -2.37 11.69 1.35
CA GLN A 53 -1.61 12.58 0.45
C GLN A 53 -1.70 12.14 -1.01
N SER A 54 -1.85 13.12 -1.91
CA SER A 54 -1.49 12.95 -3.32
C SER A 54 0.02 13.08 -3.47
N LYS A 55 0.65 12.11 -4.12
CA LYS A 55 2.07 12.10 -4.49
C LYS A 55 2.20 12.26 -5.99
N THR A 56 3.42 12.41 -6.50
CA THR A 56 3.67 12.51 -7.94
C THR A 56 3.26 11.22 -8.65
N GLY A 57 2.06 11.22 -9.24
CA GLY A 57 1.52 10.11 -10.02
C GLY A 57 0.84 8.98 -9.23
N TYR A 58 0.58 9.16 -7.92
CA TYR A 58 -0.16 8.17 -7.11
C TYR A 58 -0.74 8.80 -5.84
N GLU A 59 -1.74 8.14 -5.26
CA GLU A 59 -2.32 8.50 -3.97
C GLU A 59 -1.75 7.59 -2.87
N GLN A 60 -1.54 8.12 -1.67
CA GLN A 60 -1.04 7.35 -0.52
C GLN A 60 -1.75 7.74 0.77
N ILE A 61 -2.07 6.74 1.59
CA ILE A 61 -2.47 6.91 2.99
C ILE A 61 -1.46 6.17 3.85
N SER A 62 -0.86 6.87 4.82
CA SER A 62 -0.02 6.24 5.84
C SER A 62 -0.70 6.22 7.20
N TYR A 63 -0.52 5.11 7.91
CA TYR A 63 -0.98 4.89 9.27
C TYR A 63 0.24 4.54 10.12
N LYS A 64 0.53 5.34 11.14
CA LYS A 64 1.75 5.18 11.96
C LYS A 64 1.41 5.07 13.44
N TRP A 65 2.00 4.10 14.11
CA TRP A 65 1.87 3.95 15.56
C TRP A 65 3.12 3.31 16.17
N ILE A 66 3.15 3.24 17.49
CA ILE A 66 4.18 2.56 18.25
C ILE A 66 3.52 1.47 19.09
N GLU A 67 4.08 0.27 19.04
CA GLU A 67 3.60 -0.87 19.81
C GLU A 67 4.79 -1.77 20.18
N GLY A 68 4.88 -2.18 21.44
CA GLY A 68 5.98 -3.01 21.94
C GLY A 68 7.37 -2.43 21.64
N GLY A 69 7.53 -1.11 21.72
CA GLY A 69 8.78 -0.39 21.42
C GLY A 69 9.15 -0.31 19.93
N LYS A 70 8.34 -0.87 19.03
CA LYS A 70 8.55 -0.87 17.58
C LYS A 70 7.67 0.21 16.95
N LYS A 71 8.19 0.92 15.95
CA LYS A 71 7.37 1.85 15.15
C LYS A 71 6.80 1.10 13.95
N TYR A 72 5.50 1.19 13.73
CA TYR A 72 4.83 0.60 12.58
C TYR A 72 4.39 1.69 11.61
N GLU A 73 4.45 1.37 10.32
CA GLU A 73 3.89 2.19 9.25
C GLU A 73 3.23 1.27 8.22
N VAL A 74 1.91 1.36 8.10
CA VAL A 74 1.17 0.79 6.98
C VAL A 74 0.98 1.89 5.94
N ARG A 75 1.30 1.61 4.68
CA ARG A 75 1.04 2.50 3.56
C ARG A 75 0.10 1.82 2.59
N TRP A 76 -1.11 2.33 2.46
CA TRP A 76 -1.95 2.09 1.30
C TRP A 76 -1.52 3.04 0.19
N HIS A 77 -1.45 2.57 -1.05
CA HIS A 77 -1.26 3.45 -2.20
C HIS A 77 -1.87 2.89 -3.48
N THR A 78 -2.21 3.79 -4.40
CA THR A 78 -2.49 3.40 -5.79
C THR A 78 -1.22 2.95 -6.49
N ARG A 79 -1.35 2.36 -7.69
CA ARG A 79 -0.21 1.97 -8.53
C ARG A 79 0.79 3.14 -8.65
N THR A 80 2.03 2.91 -8.25
CA THR A 80 3.09 3.92 -8.33
C THR A 80 3.66 4.02 -9.75
N PRO A 81 4.25 5.16 -10.14
CA PRO A 81 5.04 5.25 -11.36
C PRO A 81 6.09 4.13 -11.45
N GLY A 82 6.23 3.51 -12.62
CA GLY A 82 7.16 2.41 -12.85
C GLY A 82 6.72 1.03 -12.35
N ALA A 83 5.60 0.92 -11.62
CA ALA A 83 5.05 -0.40 -11.26
C ALA A 83 4.36 -1.06 -12.47
N PRO A 84 4.37 -2.42 -12.57
CA PRO A 84 3.67 -3.17 -13.61
C PRO A 84 2.24 -2.68 -13.84
N LYS A 85 1.81 -2.59 -15.11
CA LYS A 85 0.50 -2.02 -15.48
C LYS A 85 -0.69 -2.75 -14.85
N ASN A 86 -0.54 -4.04 -14.59
CA ASN A 86 -1.53 -4.90 -13.94
C ASN A 86 -1.48 -4.84 -12.39
N GLN A 87 -0.49 -4.16 -11.79
CA GLN A 87 -0.44 -3.97 -10.35
C GLN A 87 -1.49 -2.93 -9.95
N GLY A 88 -2.48 -3.36 -9.16
CA GLY A 88 -3.54 -2.50 -8.62
C GLY A 88 -3.07 -1.68 -7.41
N ASN A 89 -4.02 -1.29 -6.56
CA ASN A 89 -3.73 -0.65 -5.28
C ASN A 89 -3.11 -1.68 -4.33
N THR A 90 -2.21 -1.24 -3.47
CA THR A 90 -1.51 -2.15 -2.55
C THR A 90 -1.28 -1.54 -1.17
N TYR A 91 -1.16 -2.41 -0.16
CA TYR A 91 -0.53 -2.06 1.11
C TYR A 91 0.92 -2.51 1.15
N VAL A 92 1.75 -1.73 1.85
CA VAL A 92 3.09 -2.12 2.30
C VAL A 92 3.17 -1.86 3.81
N VAL A 93 3.63 -2.85 4.56
CA VAL A 93 3.80 -2.75 6.02
C VAL A 93 5.29 -2.66 6.33
N GLU A 94 5.71 -1.57 6.96
CA GLU A 94 7.06 -1.38 7.49
C GLU A 94 7.02 -1.39 9.03
N ARG A 95 8.00 -2.05 9.66
CA ARG A 95 8.30 -1.84 11.07
C ARG A 95 9.73 -1.37 11.26
N THR A 96 9.94 -0.55 12.27
CA THR A 96 11.26 -0.10 12.72
C THR A 96 11.53 -0.66 14.11
N LEU A 97 12.55 -1.51 14.21
CA LEU A 97 13.12 -1.94 15.48
C LEU A 97 14.04 -0.83 16.02
N PRO A 98 13.91 -0.46 17.29
CA PRO A 98 14.77 0.57 17.89
C PRO A 98 16.23 0.10 17.91
N GLY A 99 17.14 1.06 17.95
CA GLY A 99 18.51 0.78 18.37
C GLY A 99 18.61 0.66 19.88
N ASN A 100 19.81 0.42 20.40
CA ASN A 100 20.08 0.44 21.83
C ASN A 100 21.37 1.22 22.15
N PRO A 101 21.60 1.59 23.42
CA PRO A 101 22.82 2.29 23.85
C PRO A 101 24.12 1.52 23.60
N ASN A 102 24.05 0.19 23.45
CA ASN A 102 25.20 -0.68 23.19
C ASN A 102 25.65 -0.68 21.71
N GLY A 103 25.23 0.33 20.94
CA GLY A 103 25.63 0.51 19.55
C GLY A 103 24.79 -0.25 18.53
N GLN A 104 23.73 -0.98 18.94
CA GLN A 104 22.83 -1.61 17.97
C GLN A 104 22.07 -0.53 17.20
N ARG A 105 22.25 -0.50 15.87
CA ARG A 105 21.55 0.44 14.99
C ARG A 105 20.09 0.05 14.82
N LYS A 106 19.23 1.06 14.62
CA LYS A 106 17.83 0.89 14.22
C LYS A 106 17.74 0.03 12.95
N LYS A 107 16.80 -0.91 12.92
CA LYS A 107 16.55 -1.77 11.74
C LYS A 107 15.17 -1.51 11.19
N LYS A 108 15.04 -1.41 9.87
CA LYS A 108 13.76 -1.30 9.16
C LYS A 108 13.48 -2.59 8.43
N GLN A 109 12.25 -3.09 8.54
CA GLN A 109 11.82 -4.33 7.93
C GLN A 109 10.47 -4.16 7.26
N ILE A 110 10.23 -4.96 6.22
CA ILE A 110 8.96 -5.03 5.47
C ILE A 110 8.33 -6.39 5.74
N LEU A 111 7.02 -6.41 6.02
CA LEU A 111 6.26 -7.66 6.13
C LEU A 111 6.03 -8.24 4.74
N VAL A 112 6.37 -9.50 4.58
CA VAL A 112 6.26 -10.29 3.35
C VAL A 112 5.59 -11.60 3.73
N GLY A 113 4.42 -11.91 3.17
CA GLY A 113 3.62 -13.04 3.64
C GLY A 113 3.17 -12.88 5.10
N GLU A 114 2.71 -13.95 5.73
CA GLU A 114 1.96 -13.83 7.00
C GLU A 114 2.81 -13.39 8.20
N ASP A 115 4.07 -13.85 8.32
CA ASP A 115 4.92 -13.53 9.47
C ASP A 115 6.41 -13.34 9.13
N THR A 116 6.73 -13.15 7.85
CA THR A 116 8.14 -12.94 7.44
C THR A 116 8.48 -11.46 7.34
N TRP A 117 9.58 -11.06 7.99
CA TRP A 117 10.08 -9.69 8.00
C TRP A 117 11.43 -9.57 7.32
N VAL A 118 11.44 -9.10 6.06
CA VAL A 118 12.68 -8.89 5.31
C VAL A 118 13.27 -7.51 5.63
N SER A 119 14.59 -7.36 5.55
CA SER A 119 15.20 -6.03 5.74
C SER A 119 14.73 -5.06 4.64
N LYS A 120 14.55 -3.79 4.99
CA LYS A 120 14.20 -2.74 4.02
C LYS A 120 15.25 -2.63 2.90
N HIS A 121 16.53 -2.91 3.21
CA HIS A 121 17.59 -2.91 2.21
C HIS A 121 17.34 -3.98 1.12
N VAL A 122 17.08 -5.22 1.53
CA VAL A 122 16.74 -6.32 0.61
C VAL A 122 15.50 -5.99 -0.23
N TRP A 123 14.47 -5.42 0.39
CA TRP A 123 13.27 -4.96 -0.30
C TRP A 123 13.57 -3.88 -1.36
N GLN A 124 14.36 -2.86 -1.02
CA GLN A 124 14.70 -1.78 -1.96
C GLN A 124 15.58 -2.29 -3.12
N GLN A 125 16.49 -3.21 -2.84
CA GLN A 125 17.29 -3.88 -3.87
C GLN A 125 16.39 -4.65 -4.84
N ALA A 126 15.42 -5.42 -4.32
CA ALA A 126 14.46 -6.13 -5.16
C ALA A 126 13.64 -5.18 -6.06
N ILE A 127 13.18 -4.04 -5.52
CA ILE A 127 12.49 -3.01 -6.33
C ILE A 127 13.41 -2.50 -7.45
N ALA A 128 14.64 -2.13 -7.11
CA ALA A 128 15.60 -1.56 -8.06
C ALA A 128 15.94 -2.55 -9.18
N ASP A 129 16.13 -3.82 -8.84
CA ASP A 129 16.45 -4.86 -9.83
C ASP A 129 15.23 -5.15 -10.72
N ARG A 130 14.01 -5.17 -10.17
CA ARG A 130 12.79 -5.33 -10.96
C ARG A 130 12.59 -4.18 -11.94
N GLN A 131 12.85 -2.94 -11.52
CA GLN A 131 12.79 -1.77 -12.40
C GLN A 131 13.81 -1.81 -13.54
N LYS A 132 14.95 -2.48 -13.33
CA LYS A 132 15.99 -2.68 -14.34
C LYS A 132 15.78 -3.94 -15.19
N GLY A 133 14.73 -4.72 -14.94
CA GLY A 133 14.50 -6.01 -15.60
C GLY A 133 15.52 -7.10 -15.22
N LYS A 134 16.14 -6.99 -14.03
CA LYS A 134 17.19 -7.90 -13.53
C LYS A 134 16.77 -8.66 -12.27
N SER A 135 15.51 -8.56 -11.85
CA SER A 135 15.08 -9.20 -10.60
C SER A 135 15.11 -10.72 -10.70
N THR A 136 15.61 -11.35 -9.63
CA THR A 136 15.58 -12.80 -9.50
C THR A 136 14.18 -13.30 -9.12
N PRO A 137 13.86 -14.60 -9.29
CA PRO A 137 12.59 -15.17 -8.82
C PRO A 137 12.32 -14.90 -7.34
N GLN A 138 13.33 -15.03 -6.48
CA GLN A 138 13.21 -14.74 -5.05
C GLN A 138 12.90 -13.26 -4.77
N GLN A 139 13.52 -12.35 -5.52
CA GLN A 139 13.19 -10.91 -5.40
C GLN A 139 11.75 -10.64 -5.85
N ASN A 140 11.29 -11.28 -6.92
CA ASN A 140 9.90 -11.16 -7.37
C ASN A 140 8.93 -11.67 -6.31
N GLU A 141 9.20 -12.83 -5.71
CA GLU A 141 8.41 -13.39 -4.61
C GLU A 141 8.35 -12.45 -3.40
N ILE A 142 9.50 -11.89 -2.98
CA ILE A 142 9.55 -10.88 -1.91
C ILE A 142 8.60 -9.72 -2.23
N LEU A 143 8.65 -9.20 -3.46
CA LEU A 143 7.82 -8.07 -3.86
C LEU A 143 6.35 -8.41 -3.99
N GLU A 144 6.01 -9.60 -4.49
CA GLU A 144 4.63 -10.06 -4.61
C GLU A 144 4.00 -10.29 -3.24
N ASN A 145 4.73 -10.90 -2.32
CA ASN A 145 4.25 -11.22 -0.97
C ASN A 145 4.30 -10.01 -0.01
N GLY A 146 5.03 -8.93 -0.34
CA GLY A 146 5.04 -7.70 0.46
C GLY A 146 4.19 -6.55 -0.11
N HIS A 147 3.69 -6.67 -1.34
CA HIS A 147 2.67 -5.77 -1.90
C HIS A 147 1.29 -6.41 -1.80
N TRP A 148 0.67 -6.23 -0.64
CA TRP A 148 -0.63 -6.80 -0.34
C TRP A 148 -1.71 -6.14 -1.19
N LYS A 149 -2.53 -6.93 -1.88
CA LYS A 149 -3.63 -6.40 -2.70
C LYS A 149 -4.56 -5.55 -1.84
N ALA A 150 -4.94 -4.39 -2.36
CA ALA A 150 -5.85 -3.47 -1.72
C ALA A 150 -7.06 -3.18 -2.61
N PRO A 151 -8.21 -2.81 -2.00
CA PRO A 151 -9.35 -2.30 -2.74
C PRO A 151 -9.08 -0.93 -3.40
#